data_AF-A0A523MHT0-F1
#
_entry.id   AF-A0A523MHT0-F1
#
_cell.length_a   1.000
_cell.length_b   1.000
_cell.length_c   1.000
_cell.angle_alpha   90.00
_cell.angle_beta   90.00
_cell.angle_gamma   90.00
#
_symmetry.space_group_name_H-M   'P 1'
#
loop_
_entity.id
_entity.type
_entity.pdbx_description
1 polymer ?
#
loop_
_entity_poly.entity_id
_entity_poly.type
_entity_poly.pdbx_seq_one_letter_code
_entity_poly.pdbx_strand_id
1 'polypeptide(L)'
;MAIIAEFRALNPDNALTAAYAAFYHMENGDGAKALAELTAALNIKSFDDRQISRSFSVRIKLREIGYPQNRLMFMSTLYSMDNMLAGLFQALINICNEQGSESQDWRGACIGFGKLMEDFGNTFIAVRVGQVIQSYMYGFSEPDALEMQSVDRRRSYTHRWRELAAERLDFIRTPIDAPEIFYDNWLNHNEMYAINQALGRLDGKRVR
;
A
#
# COMPACT_ATOMS: atom_id res chain seq x y z
N MET A 1 -8.94 -13.09 15.31
CA MET A 1 -7.66 -13.41 15.99
C MET A 1 -6.82 -14.49 15.31
N ALA A 2 -7.28 -15.73 15.10
CA ALA A 2 -6.44 -16.82 14.59
C ALA A 2 -5.67 -16.49 13.30
N ILE A 3 -6.35 -15.92 12.29
CA ILE A 3 -5.74 -15.54 11.00
C ILE A 3 -4.69 -14.43 11.14
N ILE A 4 -4.90 -13.44 12.01
CA ILE A 4 -3.95 -12.34 12.24
C ILE A 4 -2.70 -12.87 12.97
N ALA A 5 -2.90 -13.79 13.92
CA ALA A 5 -1.80 -14.45 14.62
C ALA A 5 -0.95 -15.30 13.67
N GLU A 6 -1.58 -16.06 12.77
CA GLU A 6 -0.90 -16.82 11.72
C GLU A 6 -0.16 -15.88 10.76
N PHE A 7 -0.79 -14.79 10.33
CA PHE A 7 -0.16 -13.82 9.43
C PHE A 7 1.06 -13.13 10.07
N ARG A 8 0.97 -12.80 11.36
CA ARG A 8 2.08 -12.26 12.16
C ARG A 8 3.18 -13.29 12.38
N ALA A 9 2.86 -14.56 12.60
CA ALA A 9 3.86 -15.62 12.74
C ALA A 9 4.64 -15.84 11.43
N LEU A 10 3.98 -15.69 10.28
CA LEU A 10 4.60 -15.79 8.96
C LEU A 10 5.41 -14.56 8.57
N ASN A 11 5.05 -13.38 9.09
CA ASN A 11 5.67 -12.10 8.74
C ASN A 11 5.88 -11.22 9.99
N PRO A 12 6.70 -11.67 10.96
CA PRO A 12 6.83 -10.99 12.25
C PRO A 12 7.37 -9.57 12.12
N ASP A 13 8.15 -9.32 11.08
CA ASP A 13 8.79 -8.04 10.82
C ASP A 13 8.03 -7.17 9.82
N ASN A 14 6.74 -7.44 9.54
CA ASN A 14 5.94 -6.66 8.60
C ASN A 14 4.86 -5.83 9.33
N ALA A 15 4.98 -4.51 9.22
CA ALA A 15 4.04 -3.55 9.83
C ALA A 15 2.60 -3.68 9.30
N LEU A 16 2.39 -4.28 8.12
CA LEU A 16 1.05 -4.56 7.61
C LEU A 16 0.24 -5.49 8.55
N THR A 17 0.90 -6.41 9.26
CA THR A 17 0.24 -7.30 10.23
C THR A 17 -0.34 -6.51 11.41
N ALA A 18 0.34 -5.43 11.82
CA ALA A 18 -0.11 -4.54 12.88
C ALA A 18 -1.31 -3.69 12.45
N ALA A 19 -1.37 -3.27 11.18
CA ALA A 19 -2.56 -2.62 10.63
C ALA A 19 -3.80 -3.53 10.70
N TYR A 20 -3.67 -4.81 10.32
CA TYR A 20 -4.77 -5.77 10.45
C TYR A 20 -5.19 -6.00 11.92
N ALA A 21 -4.21 -6.10 12.83
CA ALA A 21 -4.48 -6.24 14.26
C ALA A 21 -5.19 -5.00 14.83
N ALA A 22 -4.74 -3.80 14.47
CA ALA A 22 -5.35 -2.54 14.87
C ALA A 22 -6.80 -2.44 14.38
N PHE A 23 -7.05 -2.76 13.11
CA PHE A 23 -8.40 -2.81 12.56
C PHE A 23 -9.29 -3.80 13.32
N TYR A 24 -8.81 -5.01 13.58
CA TYR A 24 -9.55 -5.99 14.36
C TYR A 24 -9.89 -5.49 15.76
N HIS A 25 -8.96 -4.84 16.46
CA HIS A 25 -9.24 -4.26 17.77
C HIS A 25 -10.27 -3.13 17.69
N MET A 26 -10.21 -2.26 16.68
CA MET A 26 -11.22 -1.22 16.48
C MET A 26 -12.63 -1.79 16.24
N GLU A 27 -12.77 -2.83 15.42
CA GLU A 27 -14.06 -3.50 15.17
C GLU A 27 -14.65 -4.14 16.45
N ASN A 28 -13.83 -4.40 17.46
CA ASN A 28 -14.27 -4.94 18.75
C ASN A 28 -14.38 -3.85 19.85
N GLY A 29 -14.24 -2.57 19.50
CA GLY A 29 -14.29 -1.46 20.45
C GLY A 29 -13.05 -1.31 21.34
N ASP A 30 -11.97 -2.05 21.05
CA ASP A 30 -10.72 -2.07 21.81
C ASP A 30 -9.74 -0.98 21.32
N GLY A 31 -10.15 0.30 21.32
CA GLY A 31 -9.35 1.40 20.77
C GLY A 31 -7.93 1.50 21.37
N ALA A 32 -7.77 1.28 22.67
CA ALA A 32 -6.46 1.29 23.33
C ALA A 32 -5.50 0.22 22.79
N LYS A 33 -6.01 -0.99 22.49
CA LYS A 33 -5.19 -2.05 21.89
C LYS A 33 -4.88 -1.74 20.44
N ALA A 34 -5.83 -1.16 19.71
CA ALA A 34 -5.60 -0.75 18.34
C ALA A 34 -4.48 0.29 18.23
N LEU A 35 -4.48 1.30 19.11
CA LEU A 35 -3.40 2.27 19.22
C LEU A 35 -2.07 1.58 19.53
N ALA A 36 -2.05 0.67 20.51
CA ALA A 36 -0.84 -0.05 20.88
C ALA A 36 -0.25 -0.85 19.70
N GLU A 37 -1.10 -1.48 18.88
CA GLU A 37 -0.68 -2.19 17.67
C GLU A 37 -0.02 -1.24 16.65
N LEU A 38 -0.64 -0.09 16.37
CA LEU A 38 -0.05 0.90 15.45
C LEU A 38 1.25 1.50 15.99
N THR A 39 1.31 1.80 17.29
CA THR A 39 2.54 2.31 17.93
C THR A 39 3.65 1.27 17.89
N ALA A 40 3.35 0.00 18.15
CA ALA A 40 4.32 -1.08 18.04
C ALA A 40 4.86 -1.22 16.61
N ALA A 41 4.00 -1.01 15.60
CA ALA A 41 4.38 -1.05 14.20
C ALA A 41 5.45 -0.01 13.83
N LEU A 42 5.54 1.11 14.54
CA LEU A 42 6.56 2.15 14.28
C LEU A 42 8.00 1.68 14.55
N ASN A 43 8.16 0.62 15.34
CA ASN A 43 9.47 0.00 15.58
C ASN A 43 9.86 -0.98 14.46
N ILE A 44 8.93 -1.29 13.57
CA ILE A 44 9.15 -2.19 12.43
C ILE A 44 9.64 -1.33 11.26
N LYS A 45 10.78 -1.68 10.67
CA LYS A 45 11.35 -0.94 9.51
C LYS A 45 11.00 -1.56 8.17
N SER A 46 9.88 -2.27 8.10
CA SER A 46 9.43 -2.95 6.89
C SER A 46 7.91 -2.90 6.76
N PHE A 47 7.46 -2.64 5.53
CA PHE A 47 6.07 -2.69 5.11
C PHE A 47 6.00 -3.49 3.81
N ASP A 48 5.64 -4.78 3.90
CA ASP A 48 5.58 -5.65 2.73
C ASP A 48 4.12 -5.90 2.33
N ASP A 49 3.69 -5.17 1.30
CA ASP A 49 2.42 -5.30 0.58
C ASP A 49 2.59 -6.02 -0.77
N ARG A 50 3.73 -6.69 -1.02
CA ARG A 50 4.00 -7.45 -2.27
C ARG A 50 3.04 -8.61 -2.50
N GLN A 51 2.25 -9.01 -1.50
CA GLN A 51 1.15 -9.96 -1.72
C GLN A 51 0.17 -9.46 -2.78
N ILE A 52 -0.01 -8.13 -2.90
CA ILE A 52 -0.73 -7.50 -4.01
C ILE A 52 0.00 -7.76 -5.34
N SER A 53 1.30 -7.51 -5.43
CA SER A 53 2.09 -7.73 -6.65
C SER A 53 2.10 -9.21 -7.07
N ARG A 54 2.17 -10.13 -6.10
CA ARG A 54 2.13 -11.58 -6.33
C ARG A 54 0.78 -12.03 -6.87
N SER A 55 -0.33 -11.49 -6.37
CA SER A 55 -1.68 -11.80 -6.87
C SER A 55 -1.81 -11.47 -8.37
N PHE A 56 -1.30 -10.31 -8.79
CA PHE A 56 -1.27 -9.90 -10.20
C PHE A 56 -0.37 -10.80 -11.06
N SER A 57 0.84 -11.12 -10.62
CA SER A 57 1.78 -11.96 -11.39
C SER A 57 1.27 -13.40 -11.61
N VAL A 58 0.62 -13.98 -10.60
CA VAL A 58 0.02 -15.32 -10.67
C VAL A 58 -1.16 -15.32 -11.64
N ARG A 59 -1.98 -14.27 -11.64
CA ARG A 59 -3.11 -14.12 -12.57
C ARG A 59 -2.68 -14.15 -14.03
N ILE A 60 -1.54 -13.55 -14.36
CA ILE A 60 -1.02 -13.50 -15.74
C ILE A 60 -0.53 -14.87 -16.19
N LYS A 61 0.33 -15.51 -15.38
CA LYS A 61 0.85 -16.86 -15.66
C LYS A 61 -0.26 -17.89 -15.82
N LEU A 62 -1.33 -17.79 -15.02
CA LEU A 62 -2.48 -18.68 -15.13
C LEU A 62 -3.31 -18.45 -16.41
N ARG A 63 -3.39 -17.21 -16.90
CA ARG A 63 -4.08 -16.92 -18.17
C ARG A 63 -3.31 -17.49 -19.37
N GLU A 64 -1.98 -17.37 -19.36
CA GLU A 64 -1.11 -17.86 -20.44
C GLU A 64 -1.19 -19.37 -20.63
N ILE A 65 -1.42 -20.14 -19.57
CA ILE A 65 -1.57 -21.60 -19.61
C ILE A 65 -3.02 -22.08 -19.83
N GLY A 66 -3.96 -21.18 -20.12
CA GLY A 66 -5.36 -21.53 -20.44
C GLY A 66 -6.15 -22.10 -19.26
N TYR A 67 -5.85 -21.66 -18.02
CA TYR A 67 -6.45 -22.25 -16.83
C TYR A 67 -7.98 -22.01 -16.74
N PRO A 68 -8.80 -23.02 -16.37
CA PRO A 68 -10.27 -22.92 -16.46
C PRO A 68 -10.88 -21.88 -15.49
N GLN A 69 -11.76 -21.01 -16.01
CA GLN A 69 -12.45 -19.97 -15.24
C GLN A 69 -13.22 -20.49 -14.01
N ASN A 70 -13.77 -21.70 -14.03
CA ASN A 70 -14.51 -22.23 -12.88
C ASN A 70 -13.64 -22.57 -11.65
N ARG A 71 -12.30 -22.57 -11.78
CA ARG A 71 -11.36 -22.60 -10.64
C ARG A 71 -10.91 -21.21 -10.18
N LEU A 72 -11.64 -20.16 -10.58
CA LEU A 72 -11.61 -18.79 -10.06
C LEU A 72 -11.75 -18.68 -8.53
N MET A 73 -11.95 -19.76 -7.77
CA MET A 73 -12.00 -19.75 -6.31
C MET A 73 -10.67 -19.29 -5.67
N PHE A 74 -9.52 -19.74 -6.19
CA PHE A 74 -8.21 -19.24 -5.76
C PHE A 74 -8.01 -17.76 -6.16
N MET A 75 -8.53 -17.39 -7.34
CA MET A 75 -8.64 -16.00 -7.76
C MET A 75 -9.61 -15.18 -6.90
N SER A 76 -10.69 -15.75 -6.38
CA SER A 76 -11.61 -15.07 -5.46
C SER A 76 -10.93 -14.89 -4.10
N THR A 77 -10.02 -15.78 -3.71
CA THR A 77 -9.16 -15.59 -2.55
C THR A 77 -8.18 -14.43 -2.78
N LEU A 78 -7.52 -14.36 -3.93
CA LEU A 78 -6.62 -13.25 -4.28
C LEU A 78 -7.35 -11.91 -4.50
N TYR A 79 -8.50 -11.91 -5.17
CA TYR A 79 -9.40 -10.76 -5.31
C TYR A 79 -10.02 -10.35 -3.98
N SER A 80 -10.31 -11.30 -3.08
CA SER A 80 -10.70 -10.98 -1.72
C SER A 80 -9.55 -10.35 -0.95
N MET A 81 -8.29 -10.71 -1.20
CA MET A 81 -7.13 -10.07 -0.59
C MET A 81 -6.91 -8.63 -1.10
N ASP A 82 -7.09 -8.37 -2.40
CA ASP A 82 -7.05 -7.00 -2.94
C ASP A 82 -8.20 -6.13 -2.41
N ASN A 83 -9.42 -6.67 -2.34
CA ASN A 83 -10.56 -5.98 -1.72
C ASN A 83 -10.41 -5.84 -0.20
N MET A 84 -9.79 -6.81 0.47
CA MET A 84 -9.45 -6.73 1.90
C MET A 84 -8.36 -5.70 2.16
N LEU A 85 -7.41 -5.49 1.24
CA LEU A 85 -6.35 -4.48 1.37
C LEU A 85 -6.88 -3.08 1.06
N ALA A 86 -7.68 -2.93 0.00
CA ALA A 86 -8.37 -1.66 -0.27
C ALA A 86 -9.35 -1.30 0.86
N GLY A 87 -10.11 -2.29 1.36
CA GLY A 87 -10.99 -2.15 2.52
C GLY A 87 -10.23 -1.81 3.80
N LEU A 88 -9.10 -2.47 4.05
CA LEU A 88 -8.21 -2.16 5.19
C LEU A 88 -7.66 -0.75 5.09
N PHE A 89 -7.17 -0.33 3.92
CA PHE A 89 -6.63 1.02 3.73
C PHE A 89 -7.69 2.10 3.92
N GLN A 90 -8.90 1.87 3.40
CA GLN A 90 -10.02 2.79 3.65
C GLN A 90 -10.39 2.83 5.13
N ALA A 91 -10.44 1.67 5.80
CA ALA A 91 -10.72 1.60 7.23
C ALA A 91 -9.64 2.30 8.06
N LEU A 92 -8.36 2.12 7.72
CA LEU A 92 -7.24 2.80 8.37
C LEU A 92 -7.33 4.32 8.22
N ILE A 93 -7.67 4.82 7.03
CA ILE A 93 -7.91 6.25 6.82
C ILE A 93 -9.02 6.74 7.76
N ASN A 94 -10.14 6.03 7.82
CA ASN A 94 -11.28 6.42 8.65
C ASN A 94 -10.92 6.39 10.14
N ILE A 95 -10.33 5.29 10.63
CA ILE A 95 -9.88 5.14 12.03
C ILE A 95 -8.91 6.26 12.39
N CYS A 96 -7.90 6.50 11.55
CA CYS A 96 -6.94 7.56 11.82
C CYS A 96 -7.61 8.93 11.85
N ASN A 97 -8.51 9.22 10.90
CA ASN A 97 -9.24 10.49 10.84
C ASN A 97 -10.11 10.72 12.08
N GLU A 98 -10.90 9.71 12.47
CA GLU A 98 -11.78 9.77 13.64
C GLU A 98 -10.96 9.89 14.93
N GLN A 99 -10.09 8.92 15.21
CA GLN A 99 -9.34 8.86 16.46
C GLN A 99 -8.29 9.96 16.57
N GLY A 100 -7.67 10.34 15.45
CA GLY A 100 -6.68 11.41 15.39
C GLY A 100 -7.27 12.80 15.63
N SER A 101 -8.54 13.03 15.25
CA SER A 101 -9.20 14.30 15.58
C SER A 101 -9.36 14.52 17.09
N GLU A 102 -9.39 13.43 17.87
CA GLU A 102 -9.67 13.43 19.30
C GLU A 102 -8.42 13.22 20.18
N SER A 103 -7.35 12.63 19.64
CA SER A 103 -6.17 12.22 20.43
C SER A 103 -4.83 12.51 19.74
N GLN A 104 -3.93 13.16 20.49
CA GLN A 104 -2.56 13.41 20.03
C GLN A 104 -1.75 12.12 19.83
N ASP A 105 -1.98 11.10 20.66
CA ASP A 105 -1.27 9.83 20.55
C ASP A 105 -1.67 9.09 19.27
N TRP A 106 -2.96 9.11 18.94
CA TRP A 106 -3.47 8.59 17.68
C TRP A 106 -2.92 9.36 16.48
N ARG A 107 -2.86 10.71 16.55
CA ARG A 107 -2.21 11.51 15.50
C ARG A 107 -0.76 11.09 15.29
N GLY A 108 0.02 10.99 16.36
CA GLY A 108 1.41 10.57 16.31
C GLY A 108 1.58 9.18 15.70
N ALA A 109 0.78 8.21 16.14
CA ALA A 109 0.80 6.85 15.62
C ALA A 109 0.43 6.78 14.13
N CYS A 110 -0.64 7.47 13.72
CA CYS A 110 -1.10 7.51 12.34
C CYS A 110 -0.12 8.25 11.42
N ILE A 111 0.51 9.34 11.86
CA ILE A 111 1.59 10.01 11.12
C ILE A 111 2.76 9.05 10.92
N GLY A 112 3.22 8.40 12.00
CA GLY A 112 4.34 7.46 11.94
C GLY A 112 4.04 6.29 11.00
N PHE A 113 2.85 5.72 11.10
CA PHE A 113 2.43 4.62 10.24
C PHE A 113 2.30 5.07 8.78
N GLY A 114 1.75 6.26 8.54
CA GLY A 114 1.65 6.83 7.20
C GLY A 114 3.02 7.09 6.55
N LYS A 115 4.03 7.50 7.34
CA LYS A 115 5.42 7.61 6.86
C LYS A 115 6.00 6.25 6.53
N LEU A 116 5.77 5.26 7.38
CA LEU A 116 6.22 3.88 7.16
C LEU A 116 5.65 3.31 5.85
N MET A 117 4.36 3.55 5.56
CA MET A 117 3.74 3.17 4.28
C MET A 117 4.32 3.94 3.09
N GLU A 118 4.60 5.24 3.25
CA GLU A 118 5.22 6.08 2.20
C GLU A 118 6.65 5.64 1.87
N ASP A 119 7.45 5.35 2.88
CA ASP A 119 8.88 5.06 2.73
C ASP A 119 9.16 3.60 2.32
N PHE A 120 8.35 2.65 2.82
CA PHE A 120 8.61 1.22 2.65
C PHE A 120 7.55 0.47 1.82
N GLY A 121 6.46 1.13 1.43
CA GLY A 121 5.42 0.52 0.58
C GLY A 121 5.97 0.08 -0.78
N ASN A 122 5.60 -1.14 -1.19
CA ASN A 122 5.98 -1.70 -2.50
C ASN A 122 4.97 -1.34 -3.58
N THR A 123 3.74 -0.94 -3.22
CA THR A 123 2.72 -0.49 -4.17
C THR A 123 2.47 1.02 -4.08
N PHE A 124 2.07 1.60 -5.21
CA PHE A 124 1.60 2.97 -5.30
C PHE A 124 0.44 3.25 -4.33
N ILE A 125 -0.46 2.27 -4.14
CA ILE A 125 -1.62 2.42 -3.27
C ILE A 125 -1.17 2.60 -1.81
N ALA A 126 -0.25 1.78 -1.32
CA ALA A 126 0.28 1.92 0.04
C ALA A 126 0.93 3.29 0.26
N VAL A 127 1.79 3.70 -0.67
CA VAL A 127 2.43 5.04 -0.63
C VAL A 127 1.37 6.14 -0.59
N ARG A 128 0.34 6.03 -1.44
CA ARG A 128 -0.73 7.03 -1.52
C ARG A 128 -1.56 7.10 -0.25
N VAL A 129 -1.92 5.96 0.32
CA VAL A 129 -2.68 5.87 1.57
C VAL A 129 -1.86 6.47 2.71
N GLY A 130 -0.56 6.17 2.78
CA GLY A 130 0.35 6.77 3.76
C GLY A 130 0.37 8.29 3.70
N GLN A 131 0.45 8.87 2.50
CA GLN A 131 0.38 10.32 2.28
C GLN A 131 -0.98 10.90 2.67
N VAL A 132 -2.08 10.22 2.38
CA VAL A 132 -3.44 10.67 2.74
C VAL A 132 -3.62 10.70 4.25
N ILE A 133 -3.20 9.64 4.96
CA ILE A 133 -3.24 9.58 6.43
C ILE A 133 -2.43 10.74 7.00
N GLN A 134 -1.18 10.93 6.57
CA GLN A 134 -0.34 12.03 7.04
C GLN A 134 -1.00 13.41 6.82
N SER A 135 -1.55 13.65 5.63
CA SER A 135 -2.23 14.93 5.29
C SER A 135 -3.40 15.21 6.22
N TYR A 136 -4.26 14.22 6.50
CA TYR A 136 -5.34 14.38 7.47
C TYR A 136 -4.82 14.66 8.88
N MET A 137 -3.81 13.93 9.35
CA MET A 137 -3.31 14.07 10.73
C MET A 137 -2.68 15.42 10.98
N TYR A 138 -1.86 15.91 10.04
CA TYR A 138 -1.29 17.25 10.11
C TYR A 138 -2.34 18.35 9.96
N GLY A 139 -3.45 18.08 9.25
CA GLY A 139 -4.58 19.01 9.13
C GLY A 139 -5.33 19.30 10.44
N PHE A 140 -5.10 18.52 11.51
CA PHE A 140 -5.71 18.75 12.83
C PHE A 140 -4.91 19.69 13.74
N SER A 141 -3.80 20.26 13.27
CA SER A 141 -2.87 21.04 14.09
C SER A 141 -2.28 22.19 13.27
N GLU A 142 -2.60 23.45 13.60
CA GLU A 142 -2.02 24.61 12.90
C GLU A 142 -0.48 24.65 12.91
N PRO A 143 0.21 24.26 14.00
CA PRO A 143 1.68 24.17 14.01
C PRO A 143 2.27 23.24 12.94
N ASP A 144 1.51 22.25 12.44
CA ASP A 144 1.98 21.25 11.49
C ASP A 144 1.73 21.63 10.01
N ALA A 145 1.43 22.91 9.75
CA ALA A 145 1.09 23.39 8.40
C ALA A 145 2.21 23.18 7.37
N LEU A 146 3.48 23.26 7.77
CA LEU A 146 4.62 23.05 6.87
C LEU A 146 4.74 21.57 6.45
N GLU A 147 4.53 20.67 7.41
CA GLU A 147 4.50 19.23 7.21
C GLU A 147 3.33 18.85 6.30
N MET A 148 2.15 19.41 6.54
CA MET A 148 0.98 19.23 5.67
C MET A 148 1.30 19.65 4.22
N GLN A 149 1.84 20.84 4.00
CA GLN A 149 2.23 21.31 2.67
C GLN A 149 3.31 20.41 2.03
N SER A 150 4.23 19.89 2.83
CA SER A 150 5.25 18.96 2.35
C SER A 150 4.62 17.65 1.86
N VAL A 151 3.69 17.08 2.63
CA VAL A 151 2.94 15.88 2.25
C VAL A 151 2.11 16.14 0.99
N ASP A 152 1.40 17.27 0.91
CA ASP A 152 0.56 17.63 -0.24
C ASP A 152 1.37 17.80 -1.53
N ARG A 153 2.60 18.32 -1.44
CA ARG A 153 3.53 18.37 -2.57
C ARG A 153 3.94 16.96 -3.03
N ARG A 154 4.33 16.07 -2.11
CA ARG A 154 4.70 14.68 -2.44
C ARG A 154 3.51 13.91 -3.01
N ARG A 155 2.32 14.13 -2.45
CA ARG A 155 1.02 13.64 -2.94
C ARG A 155 0.75 14.12 -4.38
N SER A 156 0.96 15.39 -4.68
CA SER A 156 0.76 15.95 -6.01
C SER A 156 1.77 15.40 -7.02
N TYR A 157 3.05 15.31 -6.62
CA TYR A 157 4.11 14.70 -7.42
C TYR A 157 3.79 13.24 -7.78
N THR A 158 3.43 12.44 -6.77
CA THR A 158 3.12 11.01 -6.91
C THR A 158 1.92 10.80 -7.84
N HIS A 159 0.88 11.65 -7.73
CA HIS A 159 -0.26 11.61 -8.63
C HIS A 159 0.12 11.92 -10.08
N ARG A 160 0.84 13.02 -10.31
CA ARG A 160 1.31 13.41 -11.65
C ARG A 160 2.24 12.37 -12.27
N TRP A 161 3.12 11.77 -11.47
CA TRP A 161 3.98 10.68 -11.89
C TRP A 161 3.18 9.48 -12.40
N ARG A 162 2.08 9.12 -11.72
CA ARG A 162 1.19 8.03 -12.14
C ARG A 162 0.45 8.34 -13.43
N GLU A 163 -0.03 9.57 -13.60
CA GLU A 163 -0.66 10.00 -14.84
C GLU A 163 0.31 9.88 -16.02
N LEU A 164 1.54 10.39 -15.86
CA LEU A 164 2.59 10.26 -16.87
C LEU A 164 2.91 8.80 -17.19
N ALA A 165 3.00 7.93 -16.17
CA ALA A 165 3.20 6.51 -16.37
C ALA A 165 2.06 5.88 -17.19
N ALA A 166 0.80 6.21 -16.87
CA ALA A 166 -0.37 5.69 -17.58
C ALA A 166 -0.53 6.24 -19.00
N GLU A 167 0.07 7.39 -19.32
CA GLU A 167 0.13 7.95 -20.68
C GLU A 167 1.20 7.30 -21.55
N ARG A 168 2.29 6.84 -20.94
CA ARG A 168 3.47 6.33 -21.66
C ARG A 168 3.58 4.80 -21.68
N LEU A 169 2.96 4.13 -20.73
CA LEU A 169 3.01 2.68 -20.55
C LEU A 169 1.59 2.13 -20.63
N ASP A 170 1.17 1.70 -21.82
CA ASP A 170 -0.20 1.20 -22.07
C ASP A 170 -0.58 0.04 -21.14
N PHE A 171 0.41 -0.79 -20.77
CA PHE A 171 0.21 -1.90 -19.85
C PHE A 171 -0.07 -1.47 -18.39
N ILE A 172 0.12 -0.20 -18.01
CA ILE A 172 -0.34 0.28 -16.70
C ILE A 172 -1.87 0.30 -16.63
N ARG A 173 -2.54 0.54 -17.76
CA ARG A 173 -4.00 0.48 -17.90
C ARG A 173 -4.47 -0.93 -18.19
N THR A 174 -3.66 -1.71 -18.89
CA THR A 174 -3.92 -3.12 -19.21
C THR A 174 -2.78 -4.01 -18.69
N PRO A 175 -2.72 -4.32 -17.38
CA PRO A 175 -1.59 -5.02 -16.75
C PRO A 175 -1.16 -6.29 -17.48
N ILE A 176 -2.11 -7.01 -18.07
CA ILE A 176 -1.85 -8.24 -18.83
C ILE A 176 -0.76 -8.09 -19.89
N ASP A 177 -0.60 -6.92 -20.50
CA ASP A 177 0.34 -6.70 -21.61
C ASP A 177 1.72 -6.21 -21.12
N ALA A 178 1.97 -6.21 -19.81
CA ALA A 178 3.24 -5.74 -19.26
C ALA A 178 4.36 -6.75 -19.51
N PRO A 179 5.57 -6.30 -19.93
CA PRO A 179 6.72 -7.18 -20.11
C PRO A 179 7.09 -7.94 -18.83
N GLU A 180 7.55 -9.19 -18.93
CA GLU A 180 7.95 -10.01 -17.76
C GLU A 180 8.94 -9.28 -16.83
N ILE A 181 9.93 -8.60 -17.42
CA ILE A 181 10.93 -7.79 -16.71
C ILE A 181 10.33 -6.64 -15.87
N PHE A 182 9.13 -6.15 -16.20
CA PHE A 182 8.41 -5.20 -15.34
C PHE A 182 7.97 -5.89 -14.04
N TYR A 183 7.41 -7.10 -14.14
CA TYR A 183 7.02 -7.89 -12.98
C TYR A 183 8.21 -8.33 -12.13
N ASP A 184 9.32 -8.71 -12.76
CA ASP A 184 10.55 -9.03 -12.02
C ASP A 184 11.06 -7.82 -11.25
N ASN A 185 11.08 -6.65 -11.88
CA ASN A 185 11.48 -5.41 -11.21
C ASN A 185 10.54 -5.08 -10.05
N TRP A 186 9.23 -5.28 -10.21
CA TRP A 186 8.25 -5.02 -9.16
C TRP A 186 8.43 -5.99 -7.99
N LEU A 187 8.51 -7.29 -8.25
CA LEU A 187 8.62 -8.33 -7.23
C LEU A 187 9.92 -8.22 -6.42
N ASN A 188 11.02 -7.84 -7.08
CA ASN A 188 12.33 -7.78 -6.45
C ASN A 188 12.62 -6.42 -5.78
N HIS A 189 12.04 -5.33 -6.29
CA HIS A 189 12.27 -3.98 -5.78
C HIS A 189 10.98 -3.35 -5.25
N ASN A 190 10.19 -2.69 -6.10
CA ASN A 190 8.85 -2.17 -5.84
C ASN A 190 8.21 -1.65 -7.15
N GLU A 191 6.93 -1.25 -7.09
CA GLU A 191 6.16 -0.76 -8.23
C GLU A 191 6.77 0.52 -8.83
N MET A 192 7.20 1.46 -7.97
CA MET A 192 7.81 2.72 -8.38
C MET A 192 9.08 2.48 -9.20
N TYR A 193 9.95 1.58 -8.75
CA TYR A 193 11.17 1.19 -9.44
C TYR A 193 10.85 0.54 -10.79
N ALA A 194 9.89 -0.40 -10.82
CA ALA A 194 9.47 -1.07 -12.05
C ALA A 194 8.95 -0.08 -13.10
N ILE A 195 8.11 0.87 -12.69
CA ILE A 195 7.59 1.92 -13.56
C ILE A 195 8.71 2.86 -14.02
N ASN A 196 9.59 3.30 -13.13
CA ASN A 196 10.71 4.17 -13.50
C ASN A 196 11.68 3.50 -14.49
N GLN A 197 11.96 2.21 -14.32
CA GLN A 197 12.75 1.45 -15.29
C GLN A 197 12.03 1.33 -16.64
N ALA A 198 10.72 1.11 -16.63
CA ALA A 198 9.93 1.04 -17.86
C ALA A 198 9.88 2.39 -18.59
N LEU A 199 9.72 3.50 -17.87
CA LEU A 199 9.77 4.86 -18.40
C LEU A 199 11.16 5.22 -18.95
N GLY A 200 12.23 4.89 -18.22
CA GLY A 200 13.61 5.14 -18.66
C GLY A 200 13.97 4.37 -19.94
N ARG A 201 13.40 3.19 -20.16
CA ARG A 201 13.53 2.45 -21.44
C ARG A 201 12.83 3.13 -22.61
N LEU A 202 11.80 3.94 -22.36
CA LEU A 202 11.15 4.75 -23.40
C LEU A 202 11.99 5.98 -23.76
N ASP A 203 12.57 6.66 -22.77
CA ASP A 203 13.47 7.81 -23.01
C ASP A 203 14.80 7.35 -23.65
N GLY A 204 15.20 6.09 -23.42
CA GLY A 204 16.33 5.42 -24.07
C GLY A 204 16.07 4.93 -25.50
N LYS A 205 14.85 5.06 -26.07
CA LYS A 205 14.58 4.77 -27.49
C LYS A 205 15.12 5.88 -28.42
N ARG A 206 16.42 6.16 -28.33
CA ARG A 206 17.30 6.04 -29.50
C ARG A 206 17.93 4.65 -29.45
N VAL A 207 17.11 3.63 -29.66
CA VAL A 207 17.62 2.30 -30.01
C VAL A 207 17.47 2.21 -31.53
N ARG A 208 18.60 2.36 -32.21
CA ARG A 208 18.76 1.97 -33.62
C ARG A 208 18.66 0.46 -33.72
#